data_AF-A0AAN8BBE2-F1
#
_entry.id   AF-A0AAN8BBE2-F1
#
_cell.length_a   1.000
_cell.length_b   1.000
_cell.length_c   1.000
_cell.angle_alpha   90.00
_cell.angle_beta   90.00
_cell.angle_gamma   90.00
#
_symmetry.space_group_name_H-M   'P 1'
#
loop_
_entity.id
_entity.type
_entity.pdbx_description
1 polymer ?
#
loop_
_entity_poly.entity_id
_entity_poly.type
_entity_poly.pdbx_seq_one_letter_code
_entity_poly.pdbx_strand_id
1 'polypeptide(L)'
;MSALVLLCVITGLLRSSLGNRNCPDLIVESCHCSAERSKQLSRQQVRVRVVCDDVELMDTLQPSFLPNRTVSLNLNNNKISLLRNGSFYGLAALEKL
;
A
#
# COMPACT_ATOMS: atom_id res chain seq x y z
N MET A 1 19.71 -16.33 27.17
CA MET A 1 19.85 -16.32 25.69
C MET A 1 18.54 -16.69 24.99
N SER A 2 17.87 -17.81 25.32
CA SER A 2 16.67 -18.28 24.63
C SER A 2 15.40 -17.40 24.80
N ALA A 3 15.16 -16.85 26.00
CA ALA A 3 13.96 -16.04 26.27
C ALA A 3 13.92 -14.70 25.51
N LEU A 4 15.09 -14.08 25.27
CA LEU A 4 15.21 -12.83 24.52
C LEU A 4 14.90 -13.04 23.03
N VAL A 5 15.34 -14.17 22.47
CA VAL A 5 15.03 -14.55 21.08
C VAL A 5 13.53 -14.81 20.93
N LEU A 6 12.90 -15.48 21.89
CA LEU A 6 11.47 -15.74 21.89
C LEU A 6 10.65 -14.43 21.91
N LEU A 7 11.06 -13.46 22.75
CA LEU A 7 10.46 -12.13 22.83
C LEU A 7 10.62 -11.34 21.52
N CYS A 8 11.77 -11.41 20.85
CA CYS A 8 11.97 -10.79 19.54
C CYS A 8 11.10 -11.40 18.44
N VAL A 9 10.91 -12.73 18.45
CA VAL A 9 10.05 -13.42 17.48
C VAL A 9 8.58 -13.06 17.68
N ILE A 10 8.11 -13.03 18.93
CA ILE A 10 6.72 -12.69 19.27
C ILE A 10 6.43 -11.22 18.91
N THR A 11 7.34 -10.29 19.22
CA THR A 11 7.19 -8.87 18.85
C THR A 11 7.28 -8.64 17.33
N GLY A 12 8.09 -9.40 16.61
CA GLY A 12 8.14 -9.38 15.15
C GLY A 12 6.82 -9.81 14.49
N LEU A 13 6.20 -10.87 15.01
CA LEU A 13 4.90 -11.41 14.52
C LEU A 13 3.70 -10.53 14.91
N LEU A 14 3.76 -9.85 16.06
CA LEU A 14 2.75 -8.85 16.44
C LEU A 14 2.83 -7.59 15.57
N ARG A 15 4.03 -7.17 15.15
CA ARG A 15 4.18 -6.04 14.23
C ARG A 15 3.66 -6.34 12.83
N SER A 16 3.89 -7.54 12.30
CA SER A 16 3.38 -7.93 10.98
C SER A 16 1.85 -8.05 10.96
N SER A 17 1.23 -8.49 12.06
CA SER A 17 -0.23 -8.63 12.16
C SER A 17 -1.00 -7.31 12.35
N LEU A 18 -0.39 -6.26 12.92
CA LEU A 18 -1.00 -4.93 12.99
C LEU A 18 -0.95 -4.16 11.66
N GLY A 19 0.00 -4.50 10.77
CA GLY A 19 0.13 -3.85 9.45
C GLY A 19 -0.92 -4.28 8.42
N ASN A 20 -1.53 -5.46 8.60
CA ASN A 20 -2.27 -6.14 7.53
C ASN A 20 -3.81 -6.01 7.59
N ARG A 21 -4.38 -5.53 8.70
CA ARG A 21 -5.86 -5.51 8.87
C ARG A 21 -6.57 -4.40 8.09
N ASN A 22 -5.84 -3.40 7.62
CA ASN A 22 -6.40 -2.24 6.92
C ASN A 22 -6.22 -2.29 5.40
N CYS A 23 -5.60 -3.34 4.86
CA CYS A 23 -5.32 -3.51 3.42
C CYS A 23 -5.63 -4.94 2.94
N PRO A 24 -6.90 -5.38 2.95
CA PRO A 24 -7.25 -6.75 2.55
C PRO A 24 -7.29 -6.99 1.03
N ASP A 25 -6.96 -6.01 0.19
CA ASP A 25 -7.38 -6.00 -1.23
C ASP A 25 -6.28 -5.58 -2.22
N LEU A 26 -5.02 -5.60 -1.80
CA LEU A 26 -3.91 -5.40 -2.74
C LEU A 26 -3.57 -6.76 -3.36
N ILE A 27 -3.85 -6.90 -4.66
CA ILE A 27 -3.63 -8.15 -5.41
C ILE A 27 -2.16 -8.30 -5.84
N VAL A 28 -1.40 -7.20 -5.82
CA VAL A 28 0.01 -7.17 -6.26
C VAL A 28 0.94 -7.41 -5.08
N GLU A 29 1.50 -8.62 -4.98
CA GLU A 29 2.38 -9.04 -3.88
C GLU A 29 3.69 -8.25 -3.78
N SER A 30 4.19 -7.71 -4.90
CA SER A 30 5.40 -6.89 -4.92
C SER A 30 5.18 -5.47 -4.39
N CYS A 31 3.93 -5.06 -4.19
CA CYS A 31 3.59 -3.75 -3.65
C CYS A 31 3.28 -3.84 -2.15
N HIS A 32 3.57 -2.76 -1.43
CA HIS A 32 3.27 -2.63 -0.01
C HIS A 32 2.07 -1.73 0.21
N CYS A 33 1.13 -2.18 1.05
CA CYS A 33 -0.06 -1.44 1.41
C CYS A 33 -0.03 -1.07 2.90
N SER A 34 -0.34 0.18 3.22
CA SER A 34 -0.38 0.66 4.60
C SER A 34 -1.54 1.63 4.81
N ALA A 35 -2.14 1.59 6.00
CA ALA A 35 -3.16 2.56 6.38
C ALA A 35 -2.52 3.91 6.74
N GLU A 36 -3.04 4.98 6.16
CA GLU A 36 -2.72 6.35 6.52
C GLU A 36 -3.75 6.85 7.55
N ARG A 37 -3.27 7.29 8.73
CA ARG A 37 -4.11 7.94 9.73
C ARG A 37 -4.34 9.39 9.34
N SER A 38 -5.60 9.77 9.15
CA SER A 38 -5.93 11.18 8.97
C SER A 38 -5.62 11.97 10.25
N LYS A 39 -5.15 13.21 10.11
CA LYS A 39 -4.93 14.14 11.23
C LYS A 39 -6.25 14.70 11.79
N GLN A 40 -7.39 14.33 11.21
CA GLN A 40 -8.70 14.92 11.50
C GLN A 40 -9.54 13.92 12.28
N LEU A 41 -10.03 14.33 13.46
CA LEU A 41 -10.85 13.56 14.40
C LEU A 41 -12.24 13.11 13.84
N SER A 42 -12.48 13.26 12.54
CA SER A 42 -13.73 12.91 11.90
C SER A 42 -13.71 11.44 11.44
N ARG A 43 -14.63 10.65 12.00
CA ARG A 43 -15.04 9.29 11.60
C ARG A 43 -14.15 8.59 10.57
N GLN A 44 -13.20 7.78 11.08
CA GLN A 44 -12.92 6.39 10.65
C GLN A 44 -12.86 6.06 9.14
N GLN A 45 -12.56 6.99 8.24
CA GLN A 45 -12.27 6.62 6.86
C GLN A 45 -10.83 6.14 6.80
N VAL A 46 -10.64 4.82 6.74
CA VAL A 46 -9.34 4.19 6.55
C VAL A 46 -8.81 4.59 5.18
N ARG A 47 -7.85 5.50 5.17
CA ARG A 47 -7.14 5.94 3.97
C ARG A 47 -5.96 5.00 3.75
N VAL A 48 -5.64 4.70 2.49
CA VAL A 48 -4.62 3.69 2.18
C VAL A 48 -3.52 4.30 1.31
N ARG A 49 -2.29 3.96 1.63
CA ARG A 49 -1.11 4.23 0.81
C ARG A 49 -0.60 2.92 0.22
N VAL A 50 -0.41 2.88 -1.09
CA VAL A 50 0.20 1.78 -1.82
C VAL A 50 1.57 2.23 -2.34
N VAL A 51 2.58 1.40 -2.14
CA VAL A 51 3.96 1.63 -2.57
C VAL A 51 4.44 0.47 -3.42
N CYS A 52 4.74 0.74 -4.68
CA CYS A 52 5.31 -0.19 -5.65
C CYS A 52 6.65 0.40 -6.13
N ASP A 53 7.62 0.48 -5.24
CA ASP A 53 8.92 1.10 -5.51
C ASP A 53 9.92 0.04 -5.96
N ASP A 54 10.65 0.32 -7.04
CA ASP A 54 11.73 -0.56 -7.55
C ASP A 54 11.30 -2.03 -7.82
N VAL A 55 10.09 -2.21 -8.38
CA VAL A 55 9.52 -3.53 -8.72
C VAL A 55 9.56 -3.80 -10.23
N GLU A 56 10.35 -3.03 -10.95
CA GLU A 56 10.56 -3.13 -12.40
C GLU A 56 9.27 -3.07 -13.26
N LEU A 57 8.23 -2.39 -12.79
CA LEU A 57 6.99 -2.23 -13.57
C LEU A 57 7.30 -1.56 -14.91
N MET A 58 6.86 -2.19 -16.00
CA MET A 58 6.98 -1.63 -17.36
C MET A 58 5.74 -0.83 -17.78
N ASP A 59 4.61 -1.05 -17.11
CA ASP A 59 3.35 -0.33 -17.29
C ASP A 59 2.71 -0.05 -15.91
N THR A 60 1.76 0.88 -15.89
CA THR A 60 0.90 1.16 -14.75
C THR A 60 0.06 -0.05 -14.36
N LEU A 61 -0.25 -0.16 -13.06
CA LEU A 61 -1.14 -1.21 -12.55
C LEU A 61 -2.59 -0.93 -12.97
N GLN A 62 -3.37 -1.98 -13.25
CA GLN A 62 -4.81 -1.80 -13.42
C GLN A 62 -5.42 -1.27 -12.11
N PRO A 63 -6.26 -0.22 -12.17
CA PRO A 63 -6.91 0.36 -10.98
C PRO A 63 -7.68 -0.65 -10.12
N SER A 64 -8.20 -1.72 -10.72
CA SER A 64 -8.89 -2.82 -10.03
C SER A 64 -8.00 -3.65 -9.11
N PHE A 65 -6.67 -3.61 -9.27
CA PHE A 65 -5.72 -4.30 -8.40
C PHE A 65 -5.32 -3.50 -7.18
N LEU A 66 -5.79 -2.25 -7.09
CA LEU A 66 -5.52 -1.33 -6.00
C LEU A 66 -6.78 -1.17 -5.15
N PRO A 67 -6.66 -1.03 -3.83
CA PRO A 67 -7.81 -0.74 -2.98
C PRO A 67 -8.50 0.57 -3.39
N ASN A 68 -9.83 0.58 -3.47
CA ASN A 68 -10.62 1.76 -3.83
C ASN A 68 -10.34 3.00 -2.93
N ARG A 69 -9.86 2.77 -1.70
CA ARG A 69 -9.51 3.82 -0.73
C ARG A 69 -8.04 4.29 -0.82
N THR A 70 -7.35 3.97 -1.92
CA THR A 70 -5.96 4.40 -2.14
C THR A 70 -5.93 5.91 -2.34
N VAL A 71 -5.30 6.62 -1.40
CA VAL A 71 -5.11 8.07 -1.44
C VAL A 71 -3.72 8.48 -1.90
N SER A 72 -2.76 7.57 -1.76
CA SER A 72 -1.40 7.74 -2.24
C SER A 72 -0.95 6.46 -2.92
N LEU A 73 -0.50 6.59 -4.16
CA LEU A 73 0.18 5.54 -4.92
C LEU A 73 1.62 6.01 -5.13
N ASN A 74 2.60 5.14 -4.97
CA ASN A 74 4.00 5.43 -5.29
C ASN A 74 4.47 4.39 -6.31
N LEU A 75 4.88 4.87 -7.50
CA LEU A 75 5.43 4.06 -8.58
C LEU A 75 6.89 4.43 -8.92
N ASN A 76 7.61 5.02 -7.97
CA ASN A 76 9.00 5.44 -8.16
C ASN A 76 9.92 4.27 -8.54
N ASN A 77 11.04 4.62 -9.17
CA ASN A 77 12.11 3.69 -9.54
C ASN A 77 11.65 2.50 -10.41
N ASN A 78 10.58 2.67 -11.18
CA ASN A 78 10.12 1.66 -12.15
C ASN A 78 10.61 1.95 -13.56
N LYS A 79 10.31 1.04 -14.49
CA LYS A 79 10.68 1.11 -15.92
C LYS A 79 9.52 1.61 -16.80
N ILE A 80 8.53 2.29 -16.21
CA ILE A 80 7.36 2.84 -16.91
C ILE A 80 7.82 3.98 -17.81
N SER A 81 7.77 3.76 -19.12
CA SER A 81 8.22 4.72 -20.15
C SER A 81 7.08 5.46 -20.82
N LEU A 82 5.85 4.94 -20.73
CA LEU A 82 4.65 5.50 -21.32
C LEU A 82 3.53 5.49 -20.29
N LEU A 83 2.82 6.61 -20.16
CA LEU A 83 1.62 6.71 -19.34
C LEU A 83 0.42 6.97 -20.25
N ARG A 84 -0.57 6.08 -20.22
CA ARG A 84 -1.75 6.19 -21.08
C ARG A 84 -2.80 7.06 -20.40
N ASN A 85 -3.59 7.76 -21.21
CA ASN A 85 -4.74 8.48 -20.69
C ASN A 85 -5.69 7.48 -20.01
N GLY A 86 -6.03 7.78 -18.76
CA GLY A 86 -6.90 6.91 -17.96
C GLY A 86 -6.19 5.75 -17.25
N SER A 87 -4.85 5.68 -17.23
CA SER A 87 -4.10 4.68 -16.45
C SER A 87 -4.52 4.56 -14.98
N PHE A 88 -5.01 5.66 -14.39
CA PHE A 88 -5.47 5.70 -12.99
C PHE A 88 -6.99 5.91 -12.85
N TYR A 89 -7.74 5.77 -13.94
CA TYR A 89 -9.19 6.01 -13.93
C TYR A 89 -9.89 4.98 -13.03
N GLY A 90 -10.73 5.45 -12.11
CA GLY A 90 -11.40 4.61 -11.11
C GLY A 90 -10.78 4.65 -9.71
N LEU A 91 -9.56 5.20 -9.55
CA LEU A 91 -8.99 5.50 -8.22
C LEU A 91 -9.56 6.83 -7.69
N ALA A 92 -10.84 6.84 -7.36
CA ALA A 92 -11.58 8.06 -7.01
C ALA A 92 -11.06 8.80 -5.76
N ALA A 93 -10.36 8.09 -4.88
CA ALA A 93 -9.77 8.64 -3.66
C ALA A 93 -8.31 9.11 -3.82
N LEU A 94 -7.70 8.93 -5.00
CA LEU A 94 -6.29 9.21 -5.22
C LEU A 94 -6.02 10.72 -5.16
N GLU A 95 -5.13 11.12 -4.26
CA GLU A 95 -4.70 12.51 -4.08
C GLU A 95 -3.23 12.72 -4.44
N LYS A 96 -2.42 11.66 -4.36
CA LYS A 96 -0.97 11.70 -4.56
C LYS A 96 -0.51 10.51 -5.41
N LEU A 97 0.38 10.79 -6.36
CA LEU A 97 1.06 9.82 -7.22
C LEU A 97 2.57 10.05 -7.15
#